data_AF-P43897-F1
#
_entry.id   AF-P43897-F1
#
_cell.length_a   1.000
_cell.length_b   1.000
_cell.length_c   1.000
_cell.angle_alpha   90.00
_cell.angle_beta   90.00
_cell.angle_gamma   90.00
#
_symmetry.space_group_name_H-M   'P 1'
#
loop_
_entity.id
_entity.type
_entity.pdbx_description
1 polymer ?
#
loop_
_entity_poly.entity_id
_entity_poly.type
_entity_poly.pdbx_seq_one_letter_code
_entity_poly.pdbx_strand_id
1 'polypeptide(L)'
;MSLLRSLRVFLVARTGSYPAGSLLRQSPQPRHTFYAGPRLSASASSKELLMKLRRKTGYSFVNCKKALETCGGDLKQAEIWLHKEAQKEGWSKAAKLQGRKTKEGLIGLLQEGNTTVLVEVNCETDFVSRNLKFQLLVQQVALGTMMHCQTLKDQPSAYSKGFLNSSELSGLPAGPDREGSLKDQLALAIGKLGENMILKRAAWVKVPSGFYVGSYVHGAMQSPSLHKLVLGKYGALVICETSEQKTNLEDVGRRLGQHVVGMAPLSVGSLDDEPGGEAETKMLSQPYLLDPSITLGQYVQPQGVSVVDFVRFECGEGEEAAETE
;
A
#
# COMPACT_ATOMS: atom_id res chain seq x y z
N MET A 1 42.37 0.56 -9.24
CA MET A 1 43.20 1.71 -9.64
C MET A 1 42.29 2.90 -9.86
N SER A 2 42.30 3.85 -8.93
CA SER A 2 41.87 5.26 -9.03
C SER A 2 41.45 5.68 -7.61
N LEU A 3 42.29 6.52 -7.02
CA LEU A 3 42.13 7.16 -5.72
C LEU A 3 41.28 8.41 -5.90
N LEU A 4 40.48 8.79 -4.91
CA LEU A 4 40.53 10.15 -4.34
C LEU A 4 39.71 10.26 -3.04
N ARG A 5 40.41 10.76 -2.02
CA ARG A 5 39.98 11.07 -0.66
C ARG A 5 39.31 12.45 -0.63
N SER A 6 38.42 12.68 0.32
CA SER A 6 38.38 13.96 1.05
C SER A 6 37.91 13.75 2.49
N LEU A 7 38.60 14.39 3.42
CA LEU A 7 38.61 14.15 4.86
C LEU A 7 38.57 15.51 5.57
N ARG A 8 37.68 15.63 6.57
CA ARG A 8 37.71 16.52 7.78
C ARG A 8 37.91 18.04 7.63
N VAL A 9 37.15 18.82 8.41
CA VAL A 9 37.68 19.80 9.39
C VAL A 9 36.68 20.02 10.55
N PHE A 10 37.24 20.24 11.73
CA PHE A 10 36.71 20.33 13.09
C PHE A 10 36.11 21.70 13.51
N LEU A 11 35.35 21.63 14.61
CA LEU A 11 34.85 22.68 15.51
C LEU A 11 35.97 23.42 16.30
N VAL A 12 35.75 24.67 16.75
CA VAL A 12 36.03 25.21 18.12
C VAL A 12 35.74 26.73 18.21
N ALA A 13 35.27 27.14 19.38
CA ALA A 13 34.66 28.42 19.77
C ALA A 13 35.61 29.60 20.09
N ARG A 14 35.04 30.82 20.21
CA ARG A 14 35.60 31.94 21.00
C ARG A 14 34.50 32.78 21.66
N THR A 15 34.65 33.00 22.97
CA THR A 15 33.92 33.95 23.82
C THR A 15 34.75 35.22 24.03
N GLY A 16 34.09 36.37 24.24
CA GLY A 16 34.72 37.63 24.68
C GLY A 16 33.81 38.41 25.65
N SER A 17 34.38 38.79 26.80
CA SER A 17 33.83 39.65 27.87
C SER A 17 34.33 41.10 27.75
N TYR A 18 33.70 42.07 28.46
CA TYR A 18 34.31 43.19 29.26
C TYR A 18 33.25 44.24 29.73
N PRO A 19 33.50 45.09 30.77
CA PRO A 19 32.57 45.29 31.91
C PRO A 19 32.26 46.77 32.36
N ALA A 20 31.40 46.87 33.41
CA ALA A 20 31.34 47.78 34.59
C ALA A 20 31.14 49.34 34.54
N GLY A 21 30.31 49.84 35.49
CA GLY A 21 30.18 51.23 36.02
C GLY A 21 28.88 51.94 35.59
N SER A 22 28.04 52.64 36.38
CA SER A 22 28.12 53.36 37.67
C SER A 22 26.70 53.63 38.26
N LEU A 23 26.64 54.08 39.52
CA LEU A 23 25.54 54.20 40.50
C LEU A 23 24.64 55.47 40.40
N LEU A 24 23.57 55.45 41.23
CA LEU A 24 22.62 56.51 41.69
C LEU A 24 21.41 56.79 40.76
N ARG A 25 20.14 56.87 41.20
CA ARG A 25 19.52 57.47 42.39
C ARG A 25 18.05 57.00 42.55
N GLN A 26 17.50 57.12 43.76
CA GLN A 26 16.23 56.55 44.29
C GLN A 26 14.89 57.18 43.80
N SER A 27 13.87 56.30 43.63
CA SER A 27 12.41 56.30 44.00
C SER A 27 11.50 57.55 43.82
N PRO A 28 10.13 57.46 43.79
CA PRO A 28 9.24 56.36 44.23
C PRO A 28 8.04 55.99 43.32
N GLN A 29 7.39 54.87 43.68
CA GLN A 29 6.25 54.18 43.05
C GLN A 29 4.99 55.03 42.81
N PRO A 30 4.09 54.57 41.92
CA PRO A 30 2.70 54.44 42.29
C PRO A 30 2.12 53.04 42.04
N ARG A 31 1.17 52.71 42.93
CA ARG A 31 0.39 51.48 43.04
C ARG A 31 -0.25 51.08 41.71
N HIS A 32 0.05 49.89 41.22
CA HIS A 32 -0.82 49.20 40.25
C HIS A 32 -1.60 48.09 40.96
N THR A 33 -2.92 48.29 40.94
CA THR A 33 -3.97 47.40 41.38
C THR A 33 -3.89 46.05 40.67
N PHE A 34 -3.82 44.97 41.46
CA PHE A 34 -4.00 43.60 40.98
C PHE A 34 -5.47 43.40 40.57
N TYR A 35 -5.74 43.40 39.26
CA TYR A 35 -6.96 42.80 38.72
C TYR A 35 -6.71 41.30 38.50
N ALA A 36 -7.13 40.49 39.48
CA ALA A 36 -7.31 39.06 39.29
C ALA A 36 -8.57 38.82 38.43
N GLY A 37 -8.39 38.79 37.10
CA GLY A 37 -9.43 38.34 36.18
C GLY A 37 -9.50 36.82 36.09
N PRO A 38 -10.69 36.20 35.96
CA PRO A 38 -10.83 34.75 35.90
C PRO A 38 -10.38 34.23 34.52
N ARG A 39 -9.11 33.85 34.37
CA ARG A 39 -8.59 33.22 33.12
C ARG A 39 -8.76 31.70 33.03
N LEU A 40 -9.50 31.07 33.95
CA LEU A 40 -9.57 29.61 34.05
C LEU A 40 -10.57 28.92 33.09
N SER A 41 -11.48 29.67 32.44
CA SER A 41 -12.51 29.08 31.56
C SER A 41 -12.05 28.86 30.10
N ALA A 42 -11.31 29.82 29.52
CA ALA A 42 -10.91 29.75 28.11
C ALA A 42 -9.90 28.61 27.82
N SER A 43 -9.01 28.29 28.78
CA SER A 43 -7.99 27.24 28.61
C SER A 43 -8.57 25.83 28.64
N ALA A 44 -9.63 25.59 29.42
CA ALA A 44 -10.29 24.29 29.50
C ALA A 44 -11.00 23.95 28.16
N SER A 45 -11.71 24.93 27.60
CA SER A 45 -12.39 24.80 26.30
C SER A 45 -11.41 24.50 25.16
N SER A 46 -10.29 25.23 25.07
CA SER A 46 -9.28 25.00 24.03
C SER A 46 -8.67 23.58 24.07
N LYS A 47 -8.37 23.06 25.27
CA LYS A 47 -7.85 21.70 25.45
C LYS A 47 -8.88 20.64 25.03
N GLU A 48 -10.15 20.84 25.37
CA GLU A 48 -11.22 19.91 25.00
C GLU A 48 -11.43 19.86 23.48
N LEU A 49 -11.47 21.02 22.81
CA LEU A 49 -11.54 21.11 21.35
C LEU A 49 -10.36 20.39 20.68
N LEU A 50 -9.14 20.59 21.19
CA LEU A 50 -7.94 19.92 20.69
C LEU A 50 -8.03 18.40 20.84
N MET A 51 -8.46 17.91 22.01
CA MET A 51 -8.62 16.48 22.26
C MET A 51 -9.73 15.87 21.38
N LYS A 52 -10.85 16.58 21.20
CA LYS A 52 -11.96 16.16 20.34
C LYS A 52 -11.53 16.06 18.88
N LEU A 53 -10.83 17.07 18.36
CA LEU A 53 -10.32 17.06 16.99
C LEU A 53 -9.28 15.96 16.77
N ARG A 54 -8.36 15.76 17.72
CA ARG A 54 -7.37 14.68 17.64
C ARG A 54 -8.01 13.30 17.66
N ARG A 55 -8.97 13.04 18.56
CA ARG A 55 -9.67 11.75 18.62
C ARG A 55 -10.47 11.47 17.36
N LYS A 56 -11.07 12.52 16.76
CA LYS A 56 -11.83 12.40 15.52
C LYS A 56 -10.95 12.12 14.31
N THR A 57 -9.82 12.81 14.19
CA THR A 57 -9.02 12.83 12.95
C THR A 57 -7.77 11.96 13.00
N GLY A 58 -7.19 11.73 14.17
CA GLY A 58 -5.95 10.99 14.38
C GLY A 58 -4.66 11.74 14.00
N TYR A 59 -4.72 13.02 13.61
CA TYR A 59 -3.52 13.82 13.32
C TYR A 59 -2.72 14.18 14.59
N SER A 60 -1.48 14.66 14.39
CA SER A 60 -0.59 15.05 15.48
C SER A 60 -1.19 16.18 16.33
N PHE A 61 -0.83 16.25 17.61
CA PHE A 61 -1.30 17.35 18.48
C PHE A 61 -0.92 18.72 17.91
N VAL A 62 0.27 18.83 17.31
CA VAL A 62 0.77 20.07 16.72
C VAL A 62 -0.11 20.49 15.54
N ASN A 63 -0.44 19.57 14.64
CA ASN A 63 -1.27 19.88 13.48
C ASN A 63 -2.71 20.23 13.92
N CYS A 64 -3.30 19.46 14.85
CA CYS A 64 -4.64 19.78 15.37
C CYS A 64 -4.70 21.13 16.07
N LYS A 65 -3.64 21.51 16.82
CA LYS A 65 -3.55 22.82 17.47
C LYS A 65 -3.47 23.93 16.42
N LYS A 66 -2.58 23.80 15.44
CA LYS A 66 -2.43 24.76 14.33
C LYS A 66 -3.74 24.95 13.56
N ALA A 67 -4.48 23.86 13.33
CA ALA A 67 -5.77 23.90 12.65
C ALA A 67 -6.83 24.68 13.44
N LEU A 68 -6.95 24.40 14.75
CA LEU A 68 -7.87 25.13 15.62
C LEU A 68 -7.52 26.60 15.72
N GLU A 69 -6.24 26.95 15.82
CA GLU A 69 -5.78 28.34 15.85
C GLU A 69 -6.09 29.07 14.53
N THR A 70 -5.88 28.40 13.40
CA THR A 70 -6.15 28.97 12.06
C THR A 70 -7.64 29.15 11.78
N CYS A 71 -8.48 28.26 12.33
CA CYS A 71 -9.92 28.24 12.10
C CYS A 71 -10.72 28.87 13.26
N GLY A 72 -10.08 29.63 14.15
CA GLY A 72 -10.78 30.32 15.25
C GLY A 72 -11.49 29.40 16.24
N GLY A 73 -11.05 28.15 16.37
CA GLY A 73 -11.66 27.13 17.24
C GLY A 73 -12.85 26.37 16.64
N ASP A 74 -13.24 26.63 15.38
CA ASP A 74 -14.29 25.87 14.71
C ASP A 74 -13.79 24.47 14.33
N LEU A 75 -14.38 23.44 14.95
CA LEU A 75 -14.01 22.03 14.73
C LEU A 75 -14.23 21.56 13.29
N LYS A 76 -15.30 21.99 12.62
CA LYS A 76 -15.62 21.55 11.26
C LYS A 76 -14.63 22.16 10.27
N GLN A 77 -14.37 23.46 10.41
CA GLN A 77 -13.38 24.15 9.58
C GLN A 77 -11.96 23.64 9.85
N ALA A 78 -11.62 23.40 11.12
CA ALA A 78 -10.31 22.85 11.49
C ALA A 78 -10.10 21.44 10.91
N GLU A 79 -11.12 20.60 10.86
CA GLU A 79 -11.06 19.28 10.21
C GLU A 79 -10.82 19.40 8.70
N ILE A 80 -11.59 20.24 8.00
CA ILE A 80 -11.39 20.49 6.56
C ILE A 80 -9.98 21.03 6.28
N TRP A 81 -9.53 21.99 7.08
CA TRP A 81 -8.20 22.58 6.99
C TRP A 81 -7.11 21.52 7.21
N LEU A 82 -7.27 20.65 8.21
CA LEU A 82 -6.35 19.55 8.48
C LEU A 82 -6.23 18.59 7.29
N HIS A 83 -7.35 18.23 6.66
CA HIS A 83 -7.32 17.34 5.51
C HIS A 83 -6.57 17.95 4.32
N LYS A 84 -6.81 19.23 4.03
CA LYS A 84 -6.10 19.96 2.97
C LYS A 84 -4.60 20.07 3.25
N GLU A 85 -4.23 20.42 4.47
CA GLU A 85 -2.82 20.51 4.86
C GLU A 85 -2.14 19.14 4.87
N ALA A 86 -2.82 18.08 5.33
CA ALA A 86 -2.28 16.72 5.30
C ALA A 86 -1.98 16.25 3.86
N GLN A 87 -2.82 16.62 2.88
CA GLN A 87 -2.55 16.33 1.48
C GLN A 87 -1.28 17.04 1.01
N LYS A 88 -1.14 18.33 1.31
CA LYS A 88 0.04 19.13 0.95
C LYS A 88 1.32 18.62 1.61
N GLU A 89 1.27 18.30 2.90
CA GLU A 89 2.39 17.70 3.64
C GLU A 89 2.75 16.33 3.07
N GLY A 90 1.75 15.52 2.73
CA GLY A 90 1.92 14.22 2.07
C GLY A 90 2.69 14.32 0.77
N TRP A 91 2.28 15.23 -0.12
CA TRP A 91 2.98 15.50 -1.38
C TRP A 91 4.42 15.98 -1.19
N SER A 92 4.63 16.91 -0.25
CA SER A 92 5.99 17.39 0.06
C SER A 92 6.88 16.26 0.58
N LYS A 93 6.34 15.38 1.42
CA LYS A 93 7.09 14.25 1.97
C LYS A 93 7.34 13.18 0.92
N ALA A 94 6.36 12.87 0.06
CA ALA A 94 6.53 11.96 -1.06
C ALA A 94 7.68 12.42 -1.98
N ALA A 95 7.74 13.70 -2.35
CA ALA A 95 8.83 14.25 -3.15
C ALA A 95 10.21 14.13 -2.47
N LYS A 96 10.27 14.28 -1.14
CA LYS A 96 11.52 14.16 -0.36
C LYS A 96 12.01 12.73 -0.18
N LEU A 97 11.09 11.76 -0.18
CA LEU A 97 11.39 10.35 0.06
C LEU A 97 11.48 9.55 -1.24
N GLN A 98 11.07 10.13 -2.37
CA GLN A 98 11.19 9.54 -3.70
C GLN A 98 12.64 9.09 -3.98
N GLY A 99 12.78 7.94 -4.64
CA GLY A 99 14.08 7.34 -4.99
C GLY A 99 14.66 6.43 -3.91
N ARG A 100 14.09 6.41 -2.70
CA ARG A 100 14.46 5.41 -1.69
C ARG A 100 13.96 4.03 -2.11
N LYS A 101 14.77 3.01 -1.85
CA LYS A 101 14.48 1.59 -2.15
C LYS A 101 13.23 1.11 -1.43
N THR A 102 12.31 0.47 -2.14
CA THR A 102 11.05 -0.06 -1.59
C THR A 102 10.88 -1.51 -2.03
N LYS A 103 11.68 -2.41 -1.44
CA LYS A 103 11.62 -3.86 -1.72
C LYS A 103 10.66 -4.64 -0.83
N GLU A 104 10.20 -4.03 0.26
CA GLU A 104 9.18 -4.62 1.12
C GLU A 104 7.78 -4.16 0.66
N GLY A 105 6.72 -4.76 1.21
CA GLY A 105 5.36 -4.40 0.84
C GLY A 105 4.38 -5.55 0.95
N LEU A 106 3.28 -5.45 0.21
CA LEU A 106 2.24 -6.47 0.16
C LEU A 106 1.69 -6.65 -1.24
N ILE A 107 1.35 -7.90 -1.54
CA ILE A 107 0.39 -8.26 -2.57
C ILE A 107 -1.01 -8.27 -1.95
N GLY A 108 -1.97 -7.63 -2.62
CA GLY A 108 -3.39 -7.67 -2.28
C GLY A 108 -4.19 -8.41 -3.35
N LEU A 109 -4.98 -9.40 -2.92
CA LEU A 109 -5.93 -10.14 -3.75
C LEU A 109 -7.35 -9.73 -3.35
N LEU A 110 -8.14 -9.27 -4.31
CA LEU A 110 -9.56 -8.98 -4.13
C LEU A 110 -10.37 -9.61 -5.26
N GLN A 111 -11.41 -10.36 -4.90
CA GLN A 111 -12.33 -11.00 -5.84
C GLN A 111 -13.76 -10.53 -5.59
N GLU A 112 -14.42 -10.06 -6.64
CA GLU A 112 -15.83 -9.66 -6.63
C GLU A 112 -16.55 -10.22 -7.85
N GLY A 113 -17.51 -11.11 -7.61
CA GLY A 113 -18.27 -11.78 -8.67
C GLY A 113 -17.34 -12.55 -9.61
N ASN A 114 -17.29 -12.12 -10.87
CA ASN A 114 -16.48 -12.72 -11.91
C ASN A 114 -15.16 -11.96 -12.20
N THR A 115 -14.86 -10.92 -11.42
CA THR A 115 -13.66 -10.10 -11.55
C THR A 115 -12.72 -10.37 -10.38
N THR A 116 -11.45 -10.58 -10.67
CA THR A 116 -10.39 -10.77 -9.67
C THR A 116 -9.24 -9.81 -9.97
N VAL A 117 -8.75 -9.12 -8.95
CA VAL A 117 -7.61 -8.21 -9.05
C VAL A 117 -6.49 -8.64 -8.12
N LEU A 118 -5.26 -8.45 -8.59
CA LEU A 118 -4.04 -8.66 -7.85
C LEU A 118 -3.20 -7.37 -7.92
N VAL A 119 -2.89 -6.77 -6.78
CA VAL A 119 -2.17 -5.49 -6.69
C VAL A 119 -0.89 -5.66 -5.90
N GLU A 120 0.17 -4.95 -6.29
CA GLU A 120 1.41 -4.85 -5.52
C GLU A 120 1.63 -3.40 -5.07
N VAL A 121 1.78 -3.23 -3.76
CA VAL A 121 2.14 -1.94 -3.15
C VAL A 121 3.39 -2.14 -2.32
N ASN A 122 4.43 -1.35 -2.60
CA ASN A 122 5.71 -1.45 -1.91
C ASN A 122 5.91 -0.34 -0.86
N CYS A 123 6.80 -0.60 0.10
CA CYS A 123 7.30 0.31 1.13
C CYS A 123 8.78 0.02 1.45
N GLU A 124 9.42 0.85 2.28
CA GLU A 124 10.84 0.67 2.62
C GLU A 124 11.05 -0.52 3.58
N THR A 125 10.18 -0.69 4.57
CA THR A 125 10.35 -1.70 5.63
C THR A 125 9.15 -2.62 5.84
N ASP A 126 9.42 -3.83 6.32
CA ASP A 126 8.37 -4.80 6.65
C ASP A 126 7.53 -4.35 7.87
N PHE A 127 8.09 -3.54 8.79
CA PHE A 127 7.35 -2.90 9.87
C PHE A 127 6.18 -2.06 9.37
N VAL A 128 6.39 -1.31 8.28
CA VAL A 128 5.32 -0.52 7.64
C VAL A 128 4.37 -1.43 6.87
N SER A 129 4.87 -2.46 6.16
CA SER A 129 4.00 -3.42 5.45
C SER A 129 2.96 -4.07 6.38
N ARG A 130 3.34 -4.33 7.64
CA ARG A 130 2.47 -4.95 8.66
C ARG A 130 1.53 -3.97 9.34
N ASN A 131 1.66 -2.66 9.10
CA ASN A 131 0.84 -1.64 9.72
C ASN A 131 -0.55 -1.56 9.09
N LEU A 132 -1.60 -1.48 9.93
CA LEU A 132 -2.98 -1.36 9.44
C LEU A 132 -3.20 -0.18 8.48
N LYS A 133 -2.51 0.95 8.68
CA LYS A 133 -2.62 2.11 7.78
C LYS A 133 -2.10 1.81 6.37
N PHE A 134 -1.04 1.00 6.27
CA PHE A 134 -0.50 0.56 4.98
C PHE A 134 -1.45 -0.46 4.34
N GLN A 135 -1.95 -1.43 5.11
CA GLN A 135 -2.91 -2.41 4.61
C GLN A 135 -4.21 -1.74 4.11
N LEU A 136 -4.67 -0.67 4.77
CA LEU A 136 -5.79 0.14 4.30
C LEU A 136 -5.47 0.84 2.98
N LEU A 137 -4.23 1.30 2.75
CA LEU A 137 -3.83 1.81 1.43
C LEU A 137 -3.93 0.70 0.37
N VAL A 138 -3.41 -0.51 0.65
CA VAL A 138 -3.50 -1.65 -0.29
C VAL A 138 -4.95 -1.98 -0.61
N GLN A 139 -5.84 -1.95 0.38
CA GLN A 139 -7.28 -2.11 0.17
C GLN A 139 -7.84 -1.06 -0.79
N GLN A 140 -7.50 0.22 -0.61
CA GLN A 140 -7.98 1.27 -1.50
C GLN A 140 -7.46 1.10 -2.93
N VAL A 141 -6.23 0.66 -3.09
CA VAL A 141 -5.64 0.35 -4.41
C VAL A 141 -6.36 -0.82 -5.07
N ALA A 142 -6.67 -1.88 -4.32
CA ALA A 142 -7.43 -3.03 -4.81
C ALA A 142 -8.87 -2.64 -5.21
N LEU A 143 -9.56 -1.83 -4.39
CA LEU A 143 -10.91 -1.33 -4.71
C LEU A 143 -10.89 -0.40 -5.93
N GLY A 144 -9.95 0.55 -5.99
CA GLY A 144 -9.71 1.42 -7.15
C GLY A 144 -9.54 0.64 -8.45
N THR A 145 -8.70 -0.39 -8.40
CA THR A 145 -8.47 -1.32 -9.53
C THR A 145 -9.74 -2.07 -9.89
N MET A 146 -10.45 -2.64 -8.90
CA MET A 146 -11.70 -3.38 -9.10
C MET A 146 -12.76 -2.53 -9.82
N MET A 147 -12.98 -1.30 -9.35
CA MET A 147 -13.93 -0.37 -9.98
C MET A 147 -13.53 -0.06 -11.42
N HIS A 148 -12.25 0.21 -11.67
CA HIS A 148 -11.75 0.42 -13.03
C HIS A 148 -12.06 -0.79 -13.93
N CYS A 149 -11.75 -2.01 -13.48
CA CYS A 149 -12.01 -3.24 -14.23
C CYS A 149 -13.50 -3.49 -14.48
N GLN A 150 -14.37 -3.11 -13.54
CA GLN A 150 -15.82 -3.21 -13.70
C GLN A 150 -16.37 -2.24 -14.77
N THR A 151 -15.66 -1.14 -15.07
CA THR A 151 -16.03 -0.27 -16.20
C THR A 151 -15.64 -0.82 -17.58
N LEU A 152 -14.72 -1.80 -17.62
CA LEU A 152 -14.28 -2.41 -18.86
C LEU A 152 -15.33 -3.40 -19.37
N LYS A 153 -15.50 -3.47 -20.69
CA LYS A 153 -16.50 -4.35 -21.33
C LYS A 153 -16.23 -5.82 -21.00
N ASP A 154 -17.28 -6.55 -20.65
CA ASP A 154 -17.24 -8.00 -20.54
C ASP A 154 -17.16 -8.66 -21.91
N GLN A 155 -16.40 -9.76 -22.00
CA GLN A 155 -16.39 -10.64 -23.16
C GLN A 155 -17.18 -11.91 -22.82
N PRO A 156 -18.24 -12.25 -23.58
CA PRO A 156 -19.14 -13.34 -23.21
C PRO A 156 -18.54 -14.74 -23.43
N SER A 157 -17.59 -14.89 -24.36
CA SER A 157 -17.07 -16.19 -24.81
C SER A 157 -15.62 -16.47 -24.43
N ALA A 158 -14.92 -15.51 -23.82
CA ALA A 158 -13.53 -15.64 -23.43
C ALA A 158 -13.25 -14.83 -22.17
N TYR A 159 -12.28 -15.27 -21.37
CA TYR A 159 -11.78 -14.45 -20.27
C TYR A 159 -11.07 -13.20 -20.81
N SER A 160 -11.02 -12.15 -20.00
CA SER A 160 -10.22 -10.96 -20.25
C SER A 160 -9.17 -10.82 -19.16
N LYS A 161 -7.93 -10.56 -19.55
CA LYS A 161 -6.80 -10.32 -18.64
C LYS A 161 -6.15 -8.99 -19.01
N GLY A 162 -5.76 -8.21 -18.01
CA GLY A 162 -4.99 -6.99 -18.23
C GLY A 162 -4.07 -6.67 -17.07
N PHE A 163 -3.15 -5.74 -17.34
CA PHE A 163 -2.18 -5.26 -16.37
C PHE A 163 -2.22 -3.73 -16.34
N LEU A 164 -1.90 -3.17 -15.19
CA LEU A 164 -1.68 -1.73 -15.01
C LEU A 164 -0.26 -1.53 -14.50
N ASN A 165 0.51 -0.70 -15.19
CA ASN A 165 1.81 -0.25 -14.70
C ASN A 165 1.65 0.80 -13.58
N SER A 166 2.76 1.21 -12.97
CA SER A 166 2.76 2.16 -11.85
C SER A 166 2.06 3.49 -12.18
N SER A 167 2.24 4.01 -13.39
CA SER A 167 1.64 5.28 -13.82
C SER A 167 0.13 5.14 -14.01
N GLU A 168 -0.32 4.10 -14.70
CA GLU A 168 -1.74 3.81 -14.93
C GLU A 168 -2.48 3.57 -13.61
N LEU A 169 -1.91 2.74 -12.73
CA LEU A 169 -2.47 2.43 -11.43
C LEU A 169 -2.57 3.67 -10.55
N SER A 170 -1.53 4.52 -10.53
CA SER A 170 -1.53 5.76 -9.76
C SER A 170 -2.59 6.75 -10.24
N GLY A 171 -2.91 6.75 -11.53
CA GLY A 171 -3.91 7.62 -12.15
C GLY A 171 -5.36 7.22 -11.88
N LEU A 172 -5.63 6.01 -11.36
CA LEU A 172 -7.00 5.58 -11.09
C LEU A 172 -7.66 6.43 -10.00
N PRO A 173 -9.00 6.61 -10.06
CA PRO A 173 -9.76 7.25 -8.98
C PRO A 173 -9.62 6.49 -7.66
N ALA A 174 -9.57 7.22 -6.54
CA ALA A 174 -9.41 6.64 -5.21
C ALA A 174 -10.65 5.86 -4.70
N GLY A 175 -11.79 6.01 -5.37
CA GLY A 175 -13.07 5.40 -5.00
C GLY A 175 -14.11 6.38 -4.49
N PRO A 176 -15.35 5.92 -4.24
CA PRO A 176 -16.48 6.81 -3.95
C PRO A 176 -16.35 7.57 -2.63
N ASP A 177 -15.63 7.02 -1.65
CA ASP A 177 -15.48 7.60 -0.30
C ASP A 177 -14.25 8.52 -0.16
N ARG A 178 -13.51 8.74 -1.24
CA ARG A 178 -12.23 9.46 -1.23
C ARG A 178 -12.12 10.38 -2.44
N GLU A 179 -11.61 11.57 -2.22
CA GLU A 179 -11.31 12.49 -3.31
C GLU A 179 -9.96 12.17 -3.95
N GLY A 180 -9.83 12.52 -5.24
CA GLY A 180 -8.59 12.43 -6.00
C GLY A 180 -8.27 11.03 -6.54
N SER A 181 -7.00 10.87 -6.90
CA SER A 181 -6.42 9.67 -7.48
C SER A 181 -5.82 8.74 -6.41
N LEU A 182 -5.47 7.51 -6.79
CA LEU A 182 -4.67 6.62 -5.94
C LEU A 182 -3.30 7.24 -5.63
N LYS A 183 -2.76 8.09 -6.51
CA LYS A 183 -1.54 8.88 -6.25
C LYS A 183 -1.71 9.84 -5.07
N ASP A 184 -2.89 10.46 -4.94
CA ASP A 184 -3.20 11.34 -3.79
C ASP A 184 -3.28 10.55 -2.49
N GLN A 185 -3.88 9.35 -2.52
CA GLN A 185 -3.96 8.46 -1.37
C GLN A 185 -2.58 7.92 -0.96
N LEU A 186 -1.72 7.60 -1.93
CA LEU A 186 -0.33 7.23 -1.71
C LEU A 186 0.43 8.36 -0.98
N ALA A 187 0.31 9.60 -1.47
CA ALA A 187 0.95 10.76 -0.84
C ALA A 187 0.48 10.96 0.62
N LEU A 188 -0.81 10.78 0.90
CA LEU A 188 -1.34 10.81 2.27
C LEU A 188 -0.75 9.70 3.16
N ALA A 189 -0.60 8.48 2.63
CA ALA A 189 -0.02 7.37 3.35
C ALA A 189 1.46 7.62 3.67
N ILE A 190 2.23 8.10 2.70
CA ILE A 190 3.64 8.51 2.87
C ILE A 190 3.74 9.60 3.94
N GLY A 191 2.87 10.61 3.90
CA GLY A 191 2.79 11.66 4.93
C GLY A 191 2.67 11.07 6.34
N LYS A 192 1.73 10.14 6.51
CA LYS A 192 1.36 9.52 7.80
C LYS A 192 2.37 8.50 8.33
N LEU A 193 2.97 7.69 7.45
CA LEU A 193 3.86 6.58 7.84
C LEU A 193 5.33 6.96 7.75
N GLY A 194 5.67 7.88 6.84
CA GLY A 194 7.01 8.47 6.76
C GLY A 194 8.06 7.64 6.04
N GLU A 195 7.63 6.69 5.22
CA GLU A 195 8.46 5.95 4.29
C GLU A 195 8.04 6.24 2.86
N ASN A 196 8.97 6.07 1.91
CA ASN A 196 8.66 5.97 0.50
C ASN A 196 7.75 4.77 0.25
N MET A 197 6.82 4.93 -0.70
CA MET A 197 5.89 3.89 -1.10
C MET A 197 5.64 3.98 -2.58
N ILE A 198 5.38 2.84 -3.22
CA ILE A 198 5.15 2.77 -4.66
C ILE A 198 3.92 1.91 -4.93
N LEU A 199 3.00 2.43 -5.76
CA LEU A 199 1.98 1.61 -6.42
C LEU A 199 2.65 0.92 -7.59
N LYS A 200 3.07 -0.33 -7.44
CA LYS A 200 4.04 -0.95 -8.34
C LYS A 200 3.38 -1.43 -9.63
N ARG A 201 2.34 -2.24 -9.49
CA ARG A 201 1.61 -2.87 -10.59
C ARG A 201 0.29 -3.44 -10.12
N ALA A 202 -0.63 -3.63 -11.06
CA ALA A 202 -1.82 -4.44 -10.85
C ALA A 202 -2.01 -5.40 -12.03
N ALA A 203 -2.68 -6.51 -11.76
CA ALA A 203 -3.22 -7.42 -12.75
C ALA A 203 -4.71 -7.63 -12.45
N TRP A 204 -5.49 -7.88 -13.49
CA TRP A 204 -6.90 -8.17 -13.34
C TRP A 204 -7.35 -9.24 -14.33
N VAL A 205 -8.37 -9.99 -13.92
CA VAL A 205 -8.98 -11.05 -14.72
C VAL A 205 -10.50 -10.95 -14.59
N LYS A 206 -11.21 -10.99 -15.72
CA LYS A 206 -12.67 -11.14 -15.80
C LYS A 206 -12.99 -12.45 -16.51
N VAL A 207 -13.81 -13.29 -15.90
CA VAL A 207 -14.19 -14.60 -16.48
C VAL A 207 -15.68 -14.67 -16.80
N PRO A 208 -16.09 -15.12 -18.00
CA PRO A 208 -17.49 -15.44 -18.25
C PRO A 208 -17.86 -16.81 -17.63
N SER A 209 -19.10 -17.25 -17.86
CA SER A 209 -19.48 -18.64 -17.57
C SER A 209 -18.62 -19.63 -18.37
N GLY A 210 -18.38 -20.82 -17.81
CA GLY A 210 -17.44 -21.81 -18.39
C GLY A 210 -15.98 -21.56 -18.01
N PHE A 211 -15.68 -20.46 -17.32
CA PHE A 211 -14.35 -20.16 -16.80
C PHE A 211 -14.36 -20.03 -15.28
N TYR A 212 -13.21 -20.34 -14.69
CA TYR A 212 -12.95 -20.28 -13.26
C TYR A 212 -11.57 -19.64 -12.99
N VAL A 213 -11.44 -18.93 -11.87
CA VAL A 213 -10.16 -18.38 -11.41
C VAL A 213 -9.83 -19.03 -10.07
N GLY A 214 -8.84 -19.92 -10.08
CA GLY A 214 -8.17 -20.37 -8.88
C GLY A 214 -7.27 -19.26 -8.36
N SER A 215 -7.22 -19.03 -7.06
CA SER A 215 -6.36 -18.01 -6.47
C SER A 215 -5.74 -18.46 -5.16
N TYR A 216 -4.55 -17.94 -4.87
CA TYR A 216 -3.85 -18.20 -3.63
C TYR A 216 -2.95 -17.02 -3.26
N VAL A 217 -2.86 -16.72 -1.97
CA VAL A 217 -1.94 -15.74 -1.40
C VAL A 217 -1.10 -16.44 -0.33
N HIS A 218 0.22 -16.30 -0.42
CA HIS A 218 1.17 -16.89 0.53
C HIS A 218 1.76 -15.83 1.46
N GLY A 219 2.07 -16.22 2.70
CA GLY A 219 2.48 -15.30 3.76
C GLY A 219 1.32 -14.41 4.22
N ALA A 220 0.12 -14.99 4.32
CA ALA A 220 -1.10 -14.24 4.55
C ALA A 220 -1.08 -13.45 5.88
N MET A 221 -1.47 -12.18 5.81
CA MET A 221 -1.63 -11.32 6.98
C MET A 221 -3.07 -11.39 7.51
N GLN A 222 -3.21 -11.51 8.83
CA GLN A 222 -4.53 -11.46 9.48
C GLN A 222 -4.98 -10.01 9.64
N SER A 223 -5.99 -9.62 8.86
CA SER A 223 -6.58 -8.29 8.92
C SER A 223 -8.11 -8.39 8.82
N PRO A 224 -8.80 -8.81 9.90
CA PRO A 224 -10.24 -9.12 9.86
C PRO A 224 -11.11 -7.91 9.50
N SER A 225 -10.60 -6.68 9.62
CA SER A 225 -11.29 -5.45 9.21
C SER A 225 -11.36 -5.25 7.69
N LEU A 226 -10.58 -6.01 6.90
CA LEU A 226 -10.49 -5.85 5.45
C LEU A 226 -11.29 -6.96 4.77
N HIS A 227 -12.62 -6.84 4.77
CA HIS A 227 -13.51 -7.84 4.19
C HIS A 227 -13.14 -8.17 2.73
N LYS A 228 -13.07 -9.47 2.40
CA LYS A 228 -12.73 -10.05 1.08
C LYS A 228 -11.31 -9.81 0.56
N LEU A 229 -10.52 -8.91 1.17
CA LEU A 229 -9.15 -8.68 0.77
C LEU A 229 -8.22 -9.66 1.47
N VAL A 230 -7.39 -10.37 0.70
CA VAL A 230 -6.33 -11.22 1.24
C VAL A 230 -4.99 -10.58 0.92
N LEU A 231 -4.14 -10.42 1.94
CA LEU A 231 -2.85 -9.75 1.84
C LEU A 231 -1.71 -10.72 2.13
N GLY A 232 -0.60 -10.64 1.40
CA GLY A 232 0.57 -11.48 1.65
C GLY A 232 1.80 -11.08 0.85
N LYS A 233 2.81 -11.95 0.82
CA LYS A 233 4.08 -11.72 0.10
C LYS A 233 4.02 -12.20 -1.35
N TYR A 234 3.27 -13.27 -1.60
CA TYR A 234 3.05 -13.82 -2.95
C TYR A 234 1.56 -13.88 -3.23
N GLY A 235 1.18 -13.70 -4.50
CA GLY A 235 -0.17 -13.95 -4.97
C GLY A 235 -0.16 -14.60 -6.34
N ALA A 236 -1.08 -15.53 -6.55
CA ALA A 236 -1.27 -16.19 -7.84
C ALA A 236 -2.74 -16.24 -8.23
N LEU A 237 -2.99 -16.08 -9.52
CA LEU A 237 -4.25 -16.33 -10.20
C LEU A 237 -4.02 -17.42 -11.25
N VAL A 238 -4.89 -18.42 -11.32
CA VAL A 238 -4.85 -19.48 -12.34
C VAL A 238 -6.20 -19.48 -13.03
N ILE A 239 -6.17 -19.21 -14.33
CA ILE A 239 -7.37 -19.09 -15.15
C ILE A 239 -7.60 -20.45 -15.80
N CYS A 240 -8.81 -20.96 -15.61
CA CYS A 240 -9.18 -22.28 -16.07
C CYS A 240 -10.47 -22.23 -16.88
N GLU A 241 -10.55 -23.09 -17.89
CA GLU A 241 -11.79 -23.45 -18.58
C GLU A 241 -12.34 -24.73 -17.93
N THR A 242 -13.65 -24.75 -17.64
CA THR A 242 -14.30 -25.86 -16.97
C THR A 242 -15.82 -25.79 -17.05
N SER A 243 -16.46 -26.95 -17.21
CA SER A 243 -17.92 -27.12 -17.07
C SER A 243 -18.37 -27.41 -15.64
N GLU A 244 -17.42 -27.60 -14.71
CA GLU A 244 -17.71 -27.96 -13.33
C GLU A 244 -18.30 -26.79 -12.54
N GLN A 245 -19.08 -27.12 -11.50
CA GLN A 245 -19.62 -26.11 -10.60
C GLN A 245 -18.52 -25.48 -9.76
N LYS A 246 -18.50 -24.14 -9.67
CA LYS A 246 -17.46 -23.38 -8.95
C LYS A 246 -17.25 -23.82 -7.50
N THR A 247 -18.30 -24.28 -6.82
CA THR A 247 -18.25 -24.77 -5.43
C THR A 247 -17.39 -26.02 -5.27
N ASN A 248 -17.25 -26.84 -6.32
CA ASN A 248 -16.44 -28.06 -6.30
C ASN A 248 -14.96 -27.78 -6.59
N LEU A 249 -14.65 -26.57 -7.08
CA LEU A 249 -13.33 -26.20 -7.56
C LEU A 249 -12.51 -25.41 -6.54
N GLU A 250 -13.06 -25.04 -5.38
CA GLU A 250 -12.36 -24.19 -4.41
C GLU A 250 -11.01 -24.76 -3.96
N ASP A 251 -10.98 -26.06 -3.65
CA ASP A 251 -9.74 -26.76 -3.26
C ASP A 251 -8.78 -26.93 -4.44
N VAL A 252 -9.31 -27.22 -5.63
CA VAL A 252 -8.50 -27.34 -6.85
C VAL A 252 -7.85 -26.01 -7.19
N GLY A 253 -8.64 -24.92 -7.23
CA GLY A 253 -8.18 -23.56 -7.49
C GLY A 253 -7.14 -23.09 -6.49
N ARG A 254 -7.35 -23.35 -5.20
CA ARG A 254 -6.35 -23.03 -4.16
C ARG A 254 -5.04 -23.79 -4.39
N ARG A 255 -5.10 -25.09 -4.69
CA ARG A 255 -3.91 -25.92 -4.94
C ARG A 255 -3.15 -25.52 -6.20
N LEU A 256 -3.87 -25.14 -7.28
CA LEU A 256 -3.27 -24.57 -8.48
C LEU A 256 -2.53 -23.27 -8.15
N GLY A 257 -3.15 -22.38 -7.35
CA GLY A 257 -2.49 -21.16 -6.88
C GLY A 257 -1.25 -21.44 -6.01
N GLN A 258 -1.31 -22.45 -5.13
CA GLN A 258 -0.14 -22.90 -4.34
C GLN A 258 0.99 -23.39 -5.24
N HIS A 259 0.66 -24.19 -6.26
CA HIS A 259 1.62 -24.67 -7.24
C HIS A 259 2.30 -23.51 -7.97
N VAL A 260 1.54 -22.54 -8.49
CA VAL A 260 2.13 -21.37 -9.19
C VAL A 260 3.04 -20.56 -8.25
N VAL A 261 2.64 -20.35 -7.00
CA VAL A 261 3.50 -19.66 -6.02
C VAL A 261 4.81 -20.42 -5.78
N GLY A 262 4.72 -21.73 -5.55
CA GLY A 262 5.86 -22.57 -5.15
C GLY A 262 6.80 -22.96 -6.29
N MET A 263 6.25 -23.27 -7.47
CA MET A 263 7.00 -23.77 -8.63
C MET A 263 7.33 -22.69 -9.67
N ALA A 264 6.76 -21.48 -9.53
CA ALA A 264 7.04 -20.31 -10.36
C ALA A 264 7.18 -20.59 -11.88
N PRO A 265 6.18 -21.22 -12.53
CA PRO A 265 6.24 -21.48 -13.97
C PRO A 265 6.36 -20.20 -14.78
N LEU A 266 6.98 -20.29 -15.96
CA LEU A 266 7.16 -19.18 -16.90
C LEU A 266 6.15 -19.22 -18.06
N SER A 267 5.55 -20.38 -18.33
CA SER A 267 4.51 -20.55 -19.35
C SER A 267 3.54 -21.67 -18.97
N VAL A 268 2.39 -21.77 -19.63
CA VAL A 268 1.39 -22.82 -19.33
C VAL A 268 1.89 -24.19 -19.78
N GLY A 269 2.42 -24.29 -21.01
CA GLY A 269 2.76 -25.57 -21.65
C GLY A 269 1.55 -26.27 -22.27
N SER A 270 1.73 -27.53 -22.66
CA SER A 270 0.68 -28.43 -23.15
C SER A 270 0.59 -29.70 -22.28
N LEU A 271 -0.55 -30.40 -22.36
CA LEU A 271 -0.68 -31.76 -21.82
C LEU A 271 0.08 -32.80 -22.66
N ASP A 272 0.45 -32.46 -23.90
CA ASP A 272 1.25 -33.31 -24.79
C ASP A 272 2.76 -33.22 -24.51
N ASP A 273 3.18 -32.27 -23.68
CA ASP A 273 4.59 -32.11 -23.31
C ASP A 273 4.99 -33.19 -22.29
N GLU A 274 6.15 -33.82 -22.51
CA GLU A 274 6.72 -34.79 -21.58
C GLU A 274 7.04 -34.16 -20.21
N PRO A 275 7.01 -34.94 -19.10
CA PRO A 275 7.40 -34.45 -17.78
C PRO A 275 8.83 -33.87 -17.76
N GLY A 276 8.98 -32.63 -17.29
CA GLY A 276 10.24 -31.88 -17.41
C GLY A 276 11.17 -31.91 -16.18
N GLY A 277 10.76 -32.56 -15.09
CA GLY A 277 11.53 -32.59 -13.84
C GLY A 277 11.57 -31.26 -13.08
N GLU A 278 12.45 -31.13 -12.08
CA GLU A 278 12.45 -30.01 -11.11
C GLU A 278 12.79 -28.64 -11.73
N ALA A 279 13.49 -28.62 -12.87
CA ALA A 279 13.89 -27.39 -13.57
C ALA A 279 12.93 -26.98 -14.69
N GLU A 280 11.79 -27.68 -14.83
CA GLU A 280 10.80 -27.37 -15.86
C GLU A 280 10.15 -26.01 -15.64
N THR A 281 9.89 -25.31 -16.73
CA THR A 281 9.34 -23.95 -16.76
C THR A 281 7.89 -23.91 -17.24
N LYS A 282 7.43 -24.96 -17.92
CA LYS A 282 6.05 -25.14 -18.39
C LYS A 282 5.18 -25.72 -17.27
N MET A 283 4.19 -24.95 -16.84
CA MET A 283 3.32 -25.26 -15.69
C MET A 283 2.73 -26.67 -15.73
N LEU A 284 2.19 -27.11 -16.87
CA LEU A 284 1.54 -28.42 -16.99
C LEU A 284 2.53 -29.60 -16.91
N SER A 285 3.80 -29.38 -17.25
CA SER A 285 4.87 -30.39 -17.27
C SER A 285 5.71 -30.41 -15.99
N GLN A 286 5.52 -29.44 -15.09
CA GLN A 286 6.20 -29.37 -13.80
C GLN A 286 5.73 -30.51 -12.87
N PRO A 287 6.62 -31.05 -12.00
CA PRO A 287 6.23 -31.93 -10.91
C PRO A 287 5.20 -31.25 -10.02
N TYR A 288 4.10 -31.94 -9.71
CA TYR A 288 3.05 -31.36 -8.90
C TYR A 288 3.55 -31.12 -7.46
N LEU A 289 3.52 -29.85 -7.02
CA LEU A 289 3.98 -29.40 -5.70
C LEU A 289 3.63 -30.32 -4.52
N LEU A 290 2.40 -30.86 -4.45
CA LEU A 290 1.96 -31.70 -3.31
C LEU A 290 2.21 -33.20 -3.53
N ASP A 291 2.50 -33.61 -4.76
CA ASP A 291 2.86 -34.99 -5.13
C ASP A 291 3.78 -34.96 -6.37
N PRO A 292 5.11 -34.84 -6.18
CA PRO A 292 6.06 -34.73 -7.29
C PRO A 292 6.16 -35.97 -8.18
N SER A 293 5.46 -37.07 -7.86
CA SER A 293 5.44 -38.28 -8.68
C SER A 293 4.65 -38.13 -9.98
N ILE A 294 3.78 -37.12 -10.07
CA ILE A 294 2.97 -36.78 -11.23
C ILE A 294 3.23 -35.34 -11.68
N THR A 295 2.90 -35.01 -12.93
CA THR A 295 2.91 -33.62 -13.39
C THR A 295 1.66 -32.87 -12.93
N LEU A 296 1.69 -31.53 -12.97
CA LEU A 296 0.49 -30.74 -12.72
C LEU A 296 -0.63 -31.06 -13.72
N GLY A 297 -0.27 -31.31 -14.99
CA GLY A 297 -1.22 -31.72 -16.03
C GLY A 297 -1.98 -32.99 -15.66
N GLN A 298 -1.26 -33.99 -15.16
CA GLN A 298 -1.85 -35.26 -14.68
C GLN A 298 -2.72 -35.08 -13.45
N TYR A 299 -2.41 -34.11 -12.58
CA TYR A 299 -3.25 -33.76 -11.43
C TYR A 299 -4.57 -33.07 -11.84
N VAL A 300 -4.52 -32.14 -12.80
CA VAL A 300 -5.67 -31.29 -13.15
C VAL A 300 -6.63 -31.94 -14.14
N GLN A 301 -6.15 -32.76 -15.07
CA GLN A 301 -6.96 -33.39 -16.11
C GLN A 301 -8.15 -34.21 -15.55
N PRO A 302 -7.99 -35.06 -14.52
CA PRO A 302 -9.11 -35.81 -13.93
C PRO A 302 -10.15 -34.93 -13.20
N GLN A 303 -9.84 -33.66 -12.93
CA GLN A 303 -10.73 -32.73 -12.24
C GLN A 303 -11.73 -32.04 -13.18
N GLY A 304 -11.67 -32.30 -14.50
CA GLY A 304 -12.54 -31.61 -15.47
C GLY A 304 -12.18 -30.13 -15.66
N VAL A 305 -10.89 -29.81 -15.50
CA VAL A 305 -10.37 -28.43 -15.53
C VAL A 305 -9.20 -28.36 -16.51
N SER A 306 -9.22 -27.36 -17.39
CA SER A 306 -8.11 -27.04 -18.30
C SER A 306 -7.49 -25.70 -17.90
N VAL A 307 -6.21 -25.68 -17.56
CA VAL A 307 -5.48 -24.43 -17.25
C VAL A 307 -5.13 -23.73 -18.56
N VAL A 308 -5.59 -22.49 -18.73
CA VAL A 308 -5.37 -21.72 -19.97
C VAL A 308 -4.38 -20.57 -19.79
N ASP A 309 -4.23 -20.06 -18.58
CA ASP A 309 -3.37 -18.89 -18.29
C ASP A 309 -3.16 -18.74 -16.78
N PHE A 310 -2.17 -17.93 -16.37
CA PHE A 310 -1.94 -17.59 -14.97
C PHE A 310 -1.26 -16.23 -14.78
N VAL A 311 -1.29 -15.75 -13.55
CA VAL A 311 -0.56 -14.56 -13.08
C VAL A 311 0.10 -14.91 -11.75
N ARG A 312 1.38 -14.57 -11.59
CA ARG A 312 2.12 -14.70 -10.33
C ARG A 312 2.78 -13.37 -9.99
N PHE A 313 2.51 -12.83 -8.80
CA PHE A 313 3.25 -11.72 -8.23
C PHE A 313 4.02 -12.17 -6.99
N GLU A 314 5.29 -11.78 -6.92
CA GLU A 314 6.11 -11.78 -5.71
C GLU A 314 6.42 -10.33 -5.33
N CYS A 315 6.15 -9.96 -4.08
CA CYS A 315 6.40 -8.60 -3.61
C CYS A 315 7.91 -8.28 -3.65
N GLY A 316 8.26 -7.16 -4.29
CA GLY A 316 9.63 -6.70 -4.43
C GLY A 316 10.41 -7.33 -5.60
N GLU A 317 9.77 -8.22 -6.36
CA GLU A 317 10.35 -8.88 -7.52
C GLU A 317 10.69 -7.88 -8.65
N GLY A 318 11.76 -8.20 -9.38
CA GLY A 318 12.29 -7.38 -10.47
C GLY A 318 13.24 -6.29 -9.99
N GLU A 319 14.14 -5.84 -10.88
CA GLU A 319 15.04 -4.74 -10.58
C GLU A 319 14.23 -3.46 -10.35
N GLU A 320 14.55 -2.72 -9.29
CA GLU A 320 14.22 -1.30 -9.30
C GLU A 320 15.15 -0.75 -10.37
N ALA A 321 14.60 -0.29 -11.50
CA ALA A 321 15.37 0.55 -12.40
C ALA A 321 15.83 1.74 -11.57
N ALA A 322 17.06 1.66 -11.07
CA ALA A 322 17.77 2.79 -10.55
C ALA A 322 18.04 3.68 -11.77
N GLU A 323 17.12 4.60 -12.03
CA GLU A 323 17.44 5.79 -12.81
C GLU A 323 18.46 6.57 -11.96
N THR A 324 19.72 6.17 -12.06
CA THR A 324 20.86 7.01 -11.71
C THR A 324 21.04 8.04 -12.81
N GLU A 325 20.64 9.27 -12.48
CA GLU A 325 20.95 10.59 -13.09
C GLU A 325 20.69 10.80 -14.59
#